data_AF-A0A359EBV0-F1
#
_entry.id   AF-A0A359EBV0-F1
#
_cell.length_a   1.000
_cell.length_b   1.000
_cell.length_c   1.000
_cell.angle_alpha   90.00
_cell.angle_beta   90.00
_cell.angle_gamma   90.00
#
_symmetry.space_group_name_H-M   'P 1'
#
loop_
_entity.id
_entity.type
_entity.pdbx_description
1 polymer ?
#
loop_
_entity_poly.entity_id
_entity_poly.type
_entity_poly.pdbx_seq_one_letter_code
_entity_poly.pdbx_strand_id
1 'polypeptide(L)'
;MSDMFSPDQLTGLMTRAAFDEKFKTLIQTAAEDGQSLSLAFLDIDHFLAINTNFGHNGGDQVLQAIAHILQELAGELAHVARYGGDEFALIFPHIEREQAFLVLERVRAEIESQAQFGSVTTHLTVTAGIAAFPIDGSSENEILRKADQALYRAKKIGRNNVRLAYEEKMAPKTAHFTLTQLERLTNLAKEEGVGEAVLLREALDDLLLKYGTNDIES
;
A
#
# COMPACT_ATOMS: atom_id res chain seq x y z
N MET A 1 -8.30 17.94 -23.82
CA MET A 1 -7.42 17.99 -22.63
C MET A 1 -8.10 17.30 -21.42
N SER A 2 -8.85 16.20 -21.59
CA SER A 2 -9.76 15.73 -20.54
C SER A 2 -9.86 14.20 -20.36
N ASP A 3 -8.81 13.43 -20.62
CA ASP A 3 -8.84 11.96 -20.43
C ASP A 3 -8.03 11.45 -19.22
N MET A 4 -7.28 12.32 -18.54
CA MET A 4 -6.36 11.87 -17.49
C MET A 4 -7.05 11.42 -16.19
N PHE A 5 -8.30 11.86 -15.98
CA PHE A 5 -9.12 11.54 -14.80
C PHE A 5 -10.33 10.67 -15.14
N SER A 6 -10.40 10.16 -16.37
CA SER A 6 -11.45 9.22 -16.75
C SER A 6 -11.34 7.96 -15.89
N PRO A 7 -12.46 7.33 -15.50
CA PRO A 7 -12.43 6.07 -14.76
C PRO A 7 -11.64 4.99 -15.50
N ASP A 8 -11.06 4.05 -14.76
CA ASP A 8 -10.44 2.85 -15.31
C ASP A 8 -11.46 2.08 -16.15
N GLN A 9 -11.14 1.84 -17.42
CA GLN A 9 -12.11 1.30 -18.38
C GLN A 9 -12.55 -0.13 -18.05
N LEU A 10 -11.73 -0.89 -17.34
CA LEU A 10 -12.05 -2.27 -16.98
C LEU A 10 -12.95 -2.33 -15.75
N THR A 11 -12.58 -1.61 -14.69
CA THR A 11 -13.19 -1.74 -13.36
C THR A 11 -14.19 -0.64 -13.03
N GLY A 12 -14.18 0.48 -13.77
CA GLY A 12 -14.97 1.67 -13.48
C GLY A 12 -14.49 2.48 -12.27
N LEU A 13 -13.39 2.05 -11.62
CA LEU A 13 -12.80 2.73 -10.47
C LEU A 13 -11.99 3.96 -10.88
N MET A 14 -11.53 4.73 -9.91
CA MET A 14 -10.53 5.77 -10.17
C MET A 14 -9.24 5.15 -10.73
N THR A 15 -8.59 5.85 -11.66
CA THR A 15 -7.24 5.50 -12.10
C THR A 15 -6.21 5.96 -11.07
N ARG A 16 -4.99 5.43 -11.15
CA ARG A 16 -3.85 5.90 -10.35
C ARG A 16 -3.66 7.42 -10.39
N ALA A 17 -3.71 8.02 -11.57
CA ALA A 17 -3.54 9.47 -11.71
C ALA A 17 -4.64 10.26 -10.98
N ALA A 18 -5.90 9.79 -11.04
CA ALA A 18 -7.00 10.39 -10.29
C ALA A 18 -6.86 10.19 -8.78
N PHE A 19 -6.37 9.02 -8.36
CA PHE A 19 -6.09 8.75 -6.96
C PHE A 19 -4.99 9.66 -6.40
N ASP A 20 -3.85 9.79 -7.09
CA ASP A 20 -2.70 10.54 -6.58
C ASP A 20 -3.09 12.02 -6.32
N GLU A 21 -3.80 12.65 -7.27
CA GLU A 21 -4.33 14.01 -7.10
C GLU A 21 -5.36 14.13 -5.98
N LYS A 22 -6.25 13.14 -5.85
CA LYS A 22 -7.26 13.11 -4.79
C LYS A 22 -6.63 12.95 -3.42
N PHE A 23 -5.64 12.06 -3.28
CA PHE A 23 -4.93 11.80 -2.04
C PHE A 23 -4.17 13.04 -1.57
N LYS A 24 -3.42 13.67 -2.48
CA LYS A 24 -2.72 14.93 -2.23
C LYS A 24 -3.65 16.03 -1.70
N THR A 25 -4.84 16.14 -2.29
CA THR A 25 -5.84 17.12 -1.84
C THR A 25 -6.37 16.79 -0.45
N LEU A 26 -6.78 15.53 -0.23
CA LEU A 26 -7.42 15.11 1.01
C LEU A 26 -6.48 15.13 2.21
N ILE A 27 -5.21 14.78 2.04
CA ILE A 27 -4.25 14.82 3.15
C ILE A 27 -3.92 16.26 3.57
N GLN A 28 -3.92 17.21 2.62
CA GLN A 28 -3.79 18.63 2.94
C GLN A 28 -4.99 19.13 3.73
N THR A 29 -6.21 18.83 3.28
CA THR A 29 -7.44 19.17 4.01
C THR A 29 -7.46 18.53 5.41
N ALA A 30 -7.07 17.26 5.54
CA ALA A 30 -6.99 16.59 6.84
C ALA A 30 -5.99 17.28 7.78
N ALA A 31 -4.85 17.76 7.27
CA ALA A 31 -3.88 18.51 8.05
C ALA A 31 -4.42 19.88 8.51
N GLU A 32 -5.14 20.59 7.65
CA GLU A 32 -5.76 21.88 7.95
C GLU A 32 -6.88 21.75 9.00
N ASP A 33 -7.72 20.73 8.87
CA ASP A 33 -8.88 20.50 9.74
C ASP A 33 -8.55 19.72 11.03
N GLY A 34 -7.30 19.26 11.17
CA GLY A 34 -6.88 18.39 12.28
C GLY A 34 -7.60 17.05 12.31
N GLN A 35 -7.96 16.52 11.14
CA GLN A 35 -8.72 15.27 10.97
C GLN A 35 -7.80 14.09 10.65
N SER A 36 -8.25 12.88 10.95
CA SER A 36 -7.57 11.66 10.55
C SER A 36 -7.87 11.31 9.09
N LEU A 37 -6.93 10.61 8.46
CA LEU A 37 -7.12 10.02 7.14
C LEU A 37 -6.38 8.70 7.09
N SER A 38 -7.03 7.64 6.64
CA SER A 38 -6.38 6.34 6.43
C SER A 38 -6.20 6.05 4.95
N LEU A 39 -5.05 5.47 4.63
CA LEU A 39 -4.69 5.01 3.31
C LEU A 39 -4.49 3.50 3.35
N ALA A 40 -4.98 2.80 2.33
CA ALA A 40 -4.69 1.40 2.15
C ALA A 40 -4.26 1.05 0.73
N PHE A 41 -3.32 0.13 0.61
CA PHE A 41 -3.05 -0.62 -0.62
C PHE A 41 -3.51 -2.06 -0.43
N LEU A 42 -4.11 -2.62 -1.47
CA LEU A 42 -4.60 -3.99 -1.53
C LEU A 42 -4.13 -4.64 -2.82
N ASP A 43 -3.70 -5.89 -2.74
CA ASP A 43 -3.16 -6.66 -3.86
C ASP A 43 -3.85 -8.02 -3.94
N ILE A 44 -4.11 -8.49 -5.16
CA ILE A 44 -4.63 -9.84 -5.41
C ILE A 44 -3.48 -10.85 -5.34
N ASP A 45 -3.55 -11.77 -4.38
CA ASP A 45 -2.51 -12.75 -4.19
C ASP A 45 -2.41 -13.70 -5.39
N HIS A 46 -1.19 -13.89 -5.89
CA HIS A 46 -0.89 -14.80 -6.99
C HIS A 46 -1.67 -14.52 -8.30
N PHE A 47 -2.00 -13.25 -8.58
CA PHE A 47 -2.76 -12.88 -9.79
C PHE A 47 -2.16 -13.37 -11.12
N LEU A 48 -0.82 -13.45 -11.22
CA LEU A 48 -0.17 -14.03 -12.40
C LEU A 48 -0.59 -15.49 -12.66
N ALA A 49 -0.81 -16.28 -11.61
CA ALA A 49 -1.28 -17.65 -11.74
C ALA A 49 -2.74 -17.70 -12.25
N ILE A 50 -3.56 -16.74 -11.86
CA ILE A 50 -4.94 -16.59 -12.38
C ILE A 50 -4.88 -16.33 -13.90
N ASN A 51 -4.09 -15.35 -14.33
CA ASN A 51 -3.91 -15.08 -15.76
C ASN A 51 -3.36 -16.28 -16.53
N THR A 52 -2.45 -17.05 -15.93
CA THR A 52 -1.87 -18.24 -16.56
C THR A 52 -2.92 -19.34 -16.74
N ASN A 53 -3.80 -19.53 -15.75
CA ASN A 53 -4.77 -20.62 -15.75
C ASN A 53 -6.05 -20.30 -16.53
N PHE A 54 -6.48 -19.04 -16.53
CA PHE A 54 -7.77 -18.61 -17.08
C PHE A 54 -7.64 -17.59 -18.22
N GLY A 55 -6.41 -17.24 -18.61
CA GLY A 55 -6.13 -16.20 -19.58
C GLY A 55 -6.41 -14.79 -19.06
N HIS A 56 -6.01 -13.79 -19.86
CA HIS A 56 -6.23 -12.38 -19.51
C HIS A 56 -7.71 -12.03 -19.32
N ASN A 57 -8.61 -12.60 -20.12
CA ASN A 57 -10.05 -12.41 -19.94
C ASN A 57 -10.54 -12.92 -18.57
N GLY A 58 -9.96 -14.01 -18.06
CA GLY A 58 -10.26 -14.50 -16.72
C GLY A 58 -9.72 -13.58 -15.63
N GLY A 59 -8.49 -13.09 -15.79
CA GLY A 59 -7.93 -12.06 -14.91
C GLY A 59 -8.78 -10.79 -14.88
N ASP A 60 -9.26 -10.34 -16.04
CA ASP A 60 -10.12 -9.16 -16.17
C ASP A 60 -11.45 -9.33 -15.41
N GLN A 61 -12.08 -10.51 -15.50
CA GLN A 61 -13.28 -10.83 -14.72
C GLN A 61 -13.03 -10.82 -13.21
N VAL A 62 -11.88 -11.33 -12.77
CA VAL A 62 -11.48 -11.29 -11.36
C VAL A 62 -11.32 -9.84 -10.90
N LEU A 63 -10.60 -9.00 -11.67
CA LEU A 63 -10.42 -7.58 -11.34
C LEU A 63 -11.75 -6.83 -11.23
N GLN A 64 -12.69 -7.09 -12.13
CA GLN A 64 -14.03 -6.51 -12.10
C GLN A 64 -14.82 -6.94 -10.88
N ALA A 65 -14.79 -8.22 -10.52
CA ALA A 65 -15.47 -8.73 -9.34
C ALA A 65 -14.90 -8.13 -8.04
N ILE A 66 -13.57 -8.03 -7.93
CA ILE A 66 -12.90 -7.41 -6.78
C ILE A 66 -13.24 -5.92 -6.68
N ALA A 67 -13.24 -5.21 -7.81
CA ALA A 67 -13.67 -3.81 -7.85
C ALA A 67 -15.12 -3.63 -7.35
N HIS A 68 -16.02 -4.54 -7.70
CA HIS A 68 -17.40 -4.51 -7.24
C HIS A 68 -17.50 -4.71 -5.72
N ILE A 69 -16.80 -5.72 -5.17
CA ILE A 69 -16.75 -5.99 -3.73
C ILE A 69 -16.21 -4.78 -2.96
N LEU A 70 -15.14 -4.15 -3.47
CA LEU A 70 -14.58 -2.95 -2.86
C LEU A 70 -15.57 -1.78 -2.84
N GLN A 71 -16.31 -1.56 -3.94
CA GLN A 71 -17.34 -0.54 -4.00
C GLN A 71 -18.50 -0.82 -3.05
N GLU A 72 -18.97 -2.06 -2.98
CA GLU A 72 -20.08 -2.43 -2.09
C GLU A 72 -19.72 -2.27 -0.61
N LEU A 73 -18.52 -2.71 -0.21
CA LEU A 73 -18.14 -2.75 1.21
C LEU A 73 -17.45 -1.48 1.70
N ALA A 74 -16.78 -0.74 0.82
CA ALA A 74 -15.99 0.43 1.18
C ALA A 74 -16.37 1.72 0.44
N GLY A 75 -17.17 1.67 -0.63
CA GLY A 75 -17.41 2.82 -1.52
C GLY A 75 -18.10 4.02 -0.86
N GLU A 76 -18.92 3.80 0.18
CA GLU A 76 -19.52 4.90 0.95
C GLU A 76 -18.53 5.58 1.91
N LEU A 77 -17.45 4.87 2.28
CA LEU A 77 -16.47 5.29 3.27
C LEU A 77 -15.14 5.74 2.65
N ALA A 78 -14.88 5.32 1.41
CA ALA A 78 -13.58 5.47 0.77
C ALA A 78 -13.66 5.85 -0.70
N HIS A 79 -12.64 6.57 -1.15
CA HIS A 79 -12.33 6.68 -2.56
C HIS A 79 -11.50 5.46 -2.98
N VAL A 80 -12.02 4.68 -3.94
CA VAL A 80 -11.40 3.43 -4.39
C VAL A 80 -10.82 3.59 -5.80
N ALA A 81 -9.59 3.15 -5.99
CA ALA A 81 -8.87 3.22 -7.25
C ALA A 81 -8.28 1.86 -7.65
N ARG A 82 -8.18 1.63 -8.95
CA ARG A 82 -7.25 0.64 -9.50
C ARG A 82 -5.90 1.32 -9.68
N TYR A 83 -4.97 1.00 -8.80
CA TYR A 83 -3.68 1.68 -8.67
C TYR A 83 -2.62 1.08 -9.61
N GLY A 84 -2.65 -0.25 -9.77
CA GLY A 84 -1.74 -1.01 -10.62
C GLY A 84 -2.47 -2.04 -11.47
N GLY A 85 -1.74 -3.03 -11.97
CA GLY A 85 -2.33 -4.12 -12.76
C GLY A 85 -3.38 -4.91 -11.97
N ASP A 86 -2.97 -5.35 -10.78
CA ASP A 86 -3.69 -6.15 -9.79
C ASP A 86 -3.76 -5.50 -8.39
N GLU A 87 -3.32 -4.24 -8.32
CA GLU A 87 -3.28 -3.46 -7.10
C GLU A 87 -4.41 -2.43 -7.07
N PHE A 88 -5.05 -2.33 -5.91
CA PHE A 88 -6.09 -1.37 -5.58
C PHE A 88 -5.61 -0.45 -4.45
N ALA A 89 -6.11 0.78 -4.44
CA ALA A 89 -5.82 1.74 -3.40
C ALA A 89 -7.11 2.39 -2.89
N LEU A 90 -7.16 2.61 -1.57
CA LEU A 90 -8.32 3.19 -0.89
C LEU A 90 -7.88 4.37 -0.02
N ILE A 91 -8.62 5.47 -0.12
CA ILE A 91 -8.47 6.64 0.75
C ILE A 91 -9.73 6.74 1.60
N PHE A 92 -9.58 6.68 2.92
CA PHE A 92 -10.67 6.80 3.90
C PHE A 92 -10.56 8.15 4.62
N PRO A 93 -11.27 9.19 4.17
CA PRO A 93 -11.26 10.50 4.84
C PRO A 93 -11.96 10.41 6.19
N HIS A 94 -11.43 11.08 7.22
CA HIS A 94 -12.02 11.17 8.56
C HIS A 94 -12.20 9.82 9.27
N ILE A 95 -11.44 8.81 8.85
CA ILE A 95 -11.50 7.44 9.38
C ILE A 95 -10.13 7.05 9.90
N GLU A 96 -10.10 6.55 11.13
CA GLU A 96 -8.89 6.03 11.78
C GLU A 96 -8.49 4.65 11.24
N ARG A 97 -7.20 4.31 11.34
CA ARG A 97 -6.64 3.09 10.73
C ARG A 97 -7.29 1.82 11.25
N GLU A 98 -7.72 1.80 12.51
CA GLU A 98 -8.39 0.65 13.12
C GLU A 98 -9.77 0.40 12.48
N GLN A 99 -10.50 1.46 12.13
CA GLN A 99 -11.78 1.33 11.44
C GLN A 99 -11.56 0.94 9.97
N ALA A 100 -10.58 1.53 9.29
CA ALA A 100 -10.20 1.12 7.94
C ALA A 100 -9.77 -0.37 7.90
N PHE A 101 -9.06 -0.83 8.92
CA PHE A 101 -8.67 -2.24 9.10
C PHE A 101 -9.89 -3.16 9.17
N LEU A 102 -10.93 -2.80 9.95
CA LEU A 102 -12.15 -3.60 10.03
C LEU A 102 -12.89 -3.69 8.68
N VAL A 103 -12.91 -2.60 7.91
CA VAL A 103 -13.49 -2.60 6.56
C VAL A 103 -12.69 -3.52 5.63
N LEU A 104 -11.35 -3.43 5.65
CA LEU A 104 -10.53 -4.26 4.79
C LEU A 104 -10.49 -5.74 5.19
N GLU A 105 -10.59 -6.07 6.48
CA GLU A 105 -10.75 -7.46 6.91
C GLU A 105 -12.08 -8.05 6.43
N ARG A 106 -13.15 -7.25 6.40
CA ARG A 106 -14.43 -7.66 5.79
C ARG A 106 -14.29 -7.92 4.29
N VAL A 107 -13.64 -7.00 3.56
CA VAL A 107 -13.33 -7.18 2.14
C VAL A 107 -12.53 -8.46 1.91
N ARG A 108 -11.45 -8.67 2.69
CA ARG A 108 -10.60 -9.85 2.58
C ARG A 108 -11.38 -11.14 2.82
N ALA A 109 -12.18 -11.18 3.89
CA ALA A 109 -12.98 -12.35 4.23
C ALA A 109 -14.07 -12.65 3.20
N GLU A 110 -14.73 -11.62 2.67
CA GLU A 110 -15.73 -11.78 1.59
C GLU A 110 -15.08 -12.42 0.37
N ILE A 111 -13.94 -11.89 -0.07
CA ILE A 111 -13.19 -12.41 -1.22
C ILE A 111 -12.73 -13.85 -0.99
N GLU A 112 -12.16 -14.16 0.17
CA GLU A 112 -11.70 -15.50 0.52
C GLU A 112 -12.86 -16.53 0.53
N SER A 113 -14.06 -16.09 0.93
CA SER A 113 -15.24 -16.95 1.00
C SER A 113 -15.87 -17.24 -0.37
N GLN A 114 -15.62 -16.39 -1.36
CA GLN A 114 -16.13 -16.58 -2.72
C GLN A 114 -15.31 -17.61 -3.49
N ALA A 115 -16.01 -18.46 -4.24
CA ALA A 115 -15.40 -19.46 -5.12
C ALA A 115 -15.59 -19.13 -6.61
N GLN A 116 -16.35 -18.08 -6.93
CA GLN A 116 -16.72 -17.72 -8.30
C GLN A 116 -16.61 -16.22 -8.54
N PHE A 117 -15.81 -15.85 -9.54
CA PHE A 117 -15.55 -14.48 -9.97
C PHE A 117 -15.88 -14.38 -11.46
N GLY A 118 -17.13 -14.03 -11.78
CA GLY A 118 -17.66 -14.12 -13.14
C GLY A 118 -17.72 -15.57 -13.63
N SER A 119 -16.96 -15.88 -14.69
CA SER A 119 -16.84 -17.27 -15.19
C SER A 119 -15.65 -18.03 -14.60
N VAL A 120 -14.78 -17.36 -13.85
CA VAL A 120 -13.63 -17.98 -13.17
C VAL A 120 -14.11 -18.63 -11.88
N THR A 121 -13.88 -19.93 -11.74
CA THR A 121 -14.10 -20.66 -10.48
C THR A 121 -12.75 -20.97 -9.84
N THR A 122 -12.40 -20.23 -8.80
CA THR A 122 -11.14 -20.38 -8.07
C THR A 122 -11.29 -19.82 -6.67
N HIS A 123 -10.51 -20.35 -5.72
CA HIS A 123 -10.25 -19.65 -4.47
C HIS A 123 -9.16 -18.62 -4.72
N LEU A 124 -9.37 -17.40 -4.22
CA LEU A 124 -8.38 -16.34 -4.26
C LEU A 124 -8.39 -15.58 -2.95
N THR A 125 -7.26 -14.96 -2.65
CA THR A 125 -7.08 -14.16 -1.45
C THR A 125 -6.51 -12.80 -1.83
N VAL A 126 -6.64 -11.85 -0.92
CA VAL A 126 -6.05 -10.52 -1.06
C VAL A 126 -5.24 -10.19 0.17
N THR A 127 -4.21 -9.38 -0.03
CA THR A 127 -3.36 -8.87 1.04
C THR A 127 -3.43 -7.36 1.04
N ALA A 128 -3.52 -6.74 2.23
CA ALA A 128 -3.61 -5.29 2.34
C ALA A 128 -2.68 -4.68 3.40
N GLY A 129 -2.18 -3.48 3.12
CA GLY A 129 -1.39 -2.65 4.03
C GLY A 129 -2.04 -1.30 4.25
N ILE A 130 -2.11 -0.84 5.50
CA ILE A 130 -2.81 0.39 5.92
C ILE A 130 -1.84 1.32 6.64
N ALA A 131 -1.89 2.63 6.37
CA ALA A 131 -1.25 3.66 7.17
C ALA A 131 -2.20 4.84 7.37
N ALA A 132 -2.11 5.55 8.49
CA ALA A 132 -2.95 6.72 8.76
C ALA A 132 -2.14 8.00 9.03
N PHE A 133 -2.64 9.10 8.49
CA PHE A 133 -2.28 10.44 8.91
C PHE A 133 -3.10 10.86 10.14
N PRO A 134 -2.49 11.53 11.14
CA PRO A 134 -1.05 11.81 11.29
C PRO A 134 -0.27 10.71 12.05
N ILE A 135 -0.94 9.63 12.47
CA ILE A 135 -0.39 8.65 13.43
C ILE A 135 0.86 7.92 12.90
N ASP A 136 0.85 7.50 11.63
CA ASP A 136 1.93 6.73 11.01
C ASP A 136 2.91 7.60 10.19
N GLY A 137 2.58 8.87 10.00
CA GLY A 137 3.37 9.83 9.24
C GLY A 137 2.67 11.19 9.13
N SER A 138 3.46 12.22 8.84
CA SER A 138 3.02 13.63 8.78
C SER A 138 2.97 14.20 7.36
N SER A 139 3.31 13.40 6.36
CA SER A 139 3.32 13.81 4.95
C SER A 139 2.78 12.74 4.03
N GLU A 140 2.33 13.15 2.84
CA GLU A 140 1.83 12.28 1.76
C GLU A 140 2.78 11.11 1.48
N ASN A 141 4.06 11.43 1.25
CA ASN A 141 5.09 10.43 0.95
C ASN A 141 5.34 9.45 2.10
N GLU A 142 5.24 9.91 3.36
CA GLU A 142 5.40 9.04 4.52
C GLU A 142 4.23 8.05 4.62
N ILE A 143 3.00 8.51 4.42
CA ILE A 143 1.81 7.66 4.48
C ILE A 143 1.81 6.63 3.35
N LEU A 144 2.10 7.04 2.11
CA LEU A 144 2.24 6.12 0.97
C LEU A 144 3.28 5.04 1.26
N ARG A 145 4.48 5.45 1.68
CA ARG A 145 5.57 4.52 1.99
C ARG A 145 5.19 3.57 3.13
N LYS A 146 4.50 4.05 4.16
CA LYS A 146 4.11 3.23 5.32
C LYS A 146 3.02 2.21 4.97
N ALA A 147 2.04 2.58 4.15
CA ALA A 147 1.02 1.67 3.66
C ALA A 147 1.62 0.58 2.77
N ASP A 148 2.52 0.96 1.84
CA ASP A 148 3.25 0.03 0.98
C ASP A 148 4.13 -0.94 1.80
N GLN A 149 4.87 -0.44 2.79
CA GLN A 149 5.66 -1.28 3.70
C GLN A 149 4.79 -2.25 4.50
N ALA A 150 3.60 -1.82 4.94
CA ALA A 150 2.65 -2.70 5.62
C ALA A 150 2.16 -3.81 4.70
N LEU A 151 1.85 -3.49 3.43
CA LEU A 151 1.45 -4.45 2.41
C LEU A 151 2.58 -5.44 2.10
N TYR A 152 3.81 -4.95 1.92
CA TYR A 152 4.98 -5.79 1.69
C TYR A 152 5.18 -6.80 2.82
N ARG A 153 5.11 -6.34 4.08
CA ARG A 153 5.17 -7.23 5.25
C ARG A 153 4.03 -8.24 5.22
N ALA A 154 2.79 -7.79 5.00
CA ALA A 154 1.64 -8.68 4.89
C ALA A 154 1.83 -9.78 3.81
N LYS A 155 2.47 -9.46 2.68
CA LYS A 155 2.79 -10.45 1.63
C LYS A 155 3.88 -11.43 2.07
N LYS A 156 4.84 -10.97 2.87
CA LYS A 156 5.87 -11.85 3.43
C LYS A 156 5.32 -12.80 4.49
N ILE A 157 4.21 -12.43 5.19
CA ILE A 157 3.74 -13.20 6.36
C ILE A 157 2.96 -14.46 6.00
N GLY A 158 2.87 -14.75 4.71
CA GLY A 158 2.00 -15.77 4.16
C GLY A 158 0.78 -15.22 3.43
N ARG A 159 0.70 -13.90 3.14
CA ARG A 159 -0.42 -13.27 2.39
C ARG A 159 -1.77 -13.49 3.06
N ASN A 160 -2.88 -13.16 2.39
CA ASN A 160 -4.23 -13.32 2.92
C ASN A 160 -4.41 -12.67 4.31
N ASN A 161 -3.95 -11.44 4.46
CA ASN A 161 -4.09 -10.69 5.71
C ASN A 161 -4.06 -9.18 5.47
N VAL A 162 -4.64 -8.44 6.40
CA VAL A 162 -4.51 -6.98 6.47
C VAL A 162 -3.50 -6.62 7.55
N ARG A 163 -2.62 -5.64 7.28
CA ARG A 163 -1.67 -5.12 8.28
C ARG A 163 -1.72 -3.62 8.39
N LEU A 164 -1.69 -3.14 9.62
CA LEU A 164 -1.43 -1.74 9.94
C LEU A 164 0.07 -1.46 9.83
N ALA A 165 0.40 -0.22 9.46
CA ALA A 165 1.75 0.31 9.55
C ALA A 165 2.22 0.24 11.01
N TYR A 166 3.45 -0.22 11.18
CA TYR A 166 4.12 -0.18 12.48
C TYR A 166 4.99 1.07 12.58
N GLU A 167 5.05 1.64 13.79
CA GLU A 167 6.18 2.47 14.19
C GLU A 167 7.46 1.65 14.06
N GLU A 168 8.28 1.98 13.08
CA GLU A 168 9.69 1.68 13.16
C GLU A 168 10.25 2.68 14.17
N LYS A 169 10.30 2.33 15.45
CA LYS A 169 11.13 3.09 16.40
C LYS A 169 12.55 3.04 15.85
N MET A 170 13.02 4.17 15.33
CA MET A 170 14.43 4.34 14.97
C MET A 170 15.27 4.02 16.21
N ALA A 171 16.12 3.00 16.12
CA ALA A 171 17.19 2.82 17.08
C ALA A 171 18.15 4.03 16.96
N PRO A 172 18.67 4.58 18.08
CA PRO A 172 19.58 5.70 18.01
C PRO A 172 20.82 5.32 17.20
N LYS A 173 21.14 6.13 16.17
CA LYS A 173 22.32 5.92 15.28
C LYS A 173 23.61 5.73 16.08
N THR A 174 23.73 6.40 17.22
CA THR A 174 24.90 6.36 18.11
C THR A 174 25.13 5.00 18.79
N ALA A 175 24.12 4.12 18.87
CA ALA A 175 24.27 2.79 19.45
C ALA A 175 24.97 1.79 18.51
N HIS A 176 25.02 2.09 17.21
CA HIS A 176 25.47 1.14 16.18
C HIS A 176 26.66 1.65 15.34
N PHE A 177 26.95 2.94 15.39
CA PHE A 177 28.01 3.57 14.60
C PHE A 177 28.95 4.39 15.49
N THR A 178 30.24 4.35 15.15
CA THR A 178 31.26 5.21 15.77
C THR A 178 31.05 6.68 15.36
N LEU A 179 31.55 7.61 16.17
CA LEU A 179 31.50 9.05 15.85
C LEU A 179 32.09 9.38 14.48
N THR A 180 33.22 8.75 14.12
CA THR A 180 33.85 8.93 12.81
C THR A 180 32.98 8.44 11.65
N GLN A 181 32.20 7.37 11.84
CA GLN A 181 31.26 6.91 10.82
C GLN A 181 30.09 7.89 10.67
N LEU A 182 29.60 8.45 11.78
CA LEU A 182 28.53 9.45 11.75
C LEU A 182 28.98 10.72 11.03
N GLU A 183 30.18 11.22 11.32
CA GLU A 183 30.74 12.40 10.62
C GLU A 183 30.89 12.17 9.10
N ARG A 184 31.37 10.99 8.69
CA ARG A 184 31.48 10.63 7.27
C ARG A 184 30.12 10.56 6.61
N LEU A 185 29.13 9.97 7.28
CA LEU A 185 27.76 9.91 6.79
C LEU A 185 27.14 11.30 6.65
N THR A 186 27.35 12.19 7.63
CA THR A 186 26.88 13.58 7.57
C THR A 186 27.49 14.33 6.39
N ASN A 187 28.77 14.10 6.09
CA ASN A 187 29.42 14.72 4.95
C ASN A 187 28.91 14.16 3.63
N LEU A 188 28.78 12.84 3.51
CA LEU A 188 28.21 12.19 2.33
C LEU A 188 26.78 12.67 2.06
N ALA A 189 25.94 12.77 3.09
CA ALA A 189 24.58 13.29 2.99
C ALA A 189 24.54 14.72 2.42
N LYS A 190 25.48 15.58 2.82
CA LYS A 190 25.59 16.94 2.29
C LYS A 190 26.05 16.97 0.85
N GLU A 191 27.02 16.13 0.49
CA GLU A 191 27.56 16.04 -0.88
C GLU A 191 26.48 15.55 -1.86
N GLU A 192 25.71 14.54 -1.45
CA GLU A 192 24.63 13.95 -2.25
C GLU A 192 23.32 14.73 -2.17
N GLY A 193 23.22 15.74 -1.29
CA GLY A 193 22.00 16.54 -1.11
C GLY A 193 20.80 15.76 -0.57
N VAL A 194 21.04 14.62 0.10
CA VAL A 194 20.01 13.75 0.67
C VAL A 194 20.11 13.68 2.19
N GLY A 195 19.05 13.21 2.86
CA GLY A 195 19.10 12.98 4.30
C GLY A 195 19.96 11.77 4.66
N GLU A 196 20.70 11.82 5.76
CA GLU A 196 21.50 10.69 6.28
C GLU A 196 20.69 9.38 6.44
N ALA A 197 19.40 9.48 6.76
CA ALA A 197 18.51 8.33 6.89
C ALA A 197 18.20 7.67 5.54
N VAL A 198 18.28 8.40 4.43
CA VAL A 198 18.13 7.86 3.07
C VAL A 198 19.32 6.99 2.74
N LEU A 199 20.53 7.52 2.91
CA LEU A 199 21.78 6.79 2.68
C LEU A 199 21.93 5.55 3.57
N LEU A 200 21.49 5.62 4.83
CA LEU A 200 21.52 4.44 5.72
C LEU A 200 20.53 3.35 5.30
N ARG A 201 19.38 3.72 4.71
CA ARG A 201 18.43 2.74 4.17
C ARG A 201 18.98 2.11 2.91
N GLU A 202 19.49 2.93 1.99
CA GLU A 202 20.14 2.46 0.77
C GLU A 202 21.31 1.51 1.07
N ALA A 203 22.19 1.89 2.01
CA ALA A 203 23.29 1.04 2.44
C ALA A 203 22.83 -0.27 3.11
N LEU A 204 21.68 -0.25 3.82
CA LEU A 204 21.10 -1.46 4.40
C LEU A 204 20.51 -2.36 3.32
N ASP A 205 19.80 -1.80 2.33
CA ASP A 205 19.22 -2.53 1.21
C ASP A 205 20.34 -3.19 0.37
N ASP A 206 21.40 -2.44 0.07
CA ASP A 206 22.60 -2.96 -0.59
C ASP A 206 23.25 -4.11 0.19
N LEU A 207 23.32 -3.97 1.52
CA LEU A 207 23.86 -5.00 2.39
C LEU A 207 23.00 -6.27 2.37
N LEU A 208 21.68 -6.13 2.49
CA LEU A 208 20.75 -7.26 2.46
C LEU A 208 20.79 -7.98 1.11
N LEU A 209 20.83 -7.21 0.01
CA LEU A 209 20.95 -7.73 -1.34
C LEU A 209 22.27 -8.49 -1.54
N LYS A 210 23.38 -7.94 -1.03
CA LYS A 210 24.69 -8.58 -1.06
C LYS A 210 24.72 -9.96 -0.38
N TYR A 211 23.97 -10.14 0.70
CA TYR A 211 23.93 -11.38 1.46
C TYR A 211 22.74 -12.30 1.12
N GLY A 212 21.93 -11.93 0.12
CA GLY A 212 20.78 -12.72 -0.32
C GLY A 212 19.64 -12.76 0.71
N THR A 213 19.63 -11.85 1.67
CA THR A 213 18.69 -11.82 2.79
C THR A 213 17.47 -10.95 2.44
N ASN A 214 16.76 -11.29 1.36
CA ASN A 214 15.53 -10.60 0.96
C ASN A 214 14.27 -11.18 1.61
N ASP A 215 14.40 -12.31 2.30
CA ASP A 215 13.30 -13.00 2.95
C ASP A 215 13.32 -12.73 4.45
N ILE A 216 12.76 -11.57 4.80
CA ILE A 216 12.04 -11.52 6.06
C ILE A 216 10.66 -12.07 5.74
N GLU A 217 10.49 -13.39 5.89
CA GLU A 217 9.25 -13.95 6.46
C GLU A 217 9.02 -13.22 7.80
N SER A 218 8.39 -12.06 7.76
CA SER A 218 7.37 -11.78 8.78
C SER A 218 6.16 -12.28 8.13
#